data_AF-A0A318TGA0-F1
#
_entry.id   AF-A0A318TGA0-F1
#
_cell.length_a   1.000
_cell.length_b   1.000
_cell.length_c   1.000
_cell.angle_alpha   90.00
_cell.angle_beta   90.00
_cell.angle_gamma   90.00
#
_symmetry.space_group_name_H-M   'P 1'
#
loop_
_entity.id
_entity.type
_entity.pdbx_description
1 polymer ?
#
loop_
_entity_poly.entity_id
_entity_poly.type
_entity_poly.pdbx_seq_one_letter_code
_entity_poly.pdbx_strand_id
1 'polypeptide(L)'
;MPYKITAERDNETMHSQRSSVWIAVAKGRVWASEGWRVVITDDHGRPFRPEQFDELAAFPRTSEQPSNSDRGKKAARKAAG
;
A
#
# COMPACT_ATOMS: atom_id res chain seq x y z
N MET A 1 1.74 -3.94 -7.50
CA MET A 1 3.06 -3.29 -7.55
C MET A 1 3.77 -3.55 -6.22
N PRO A 2 5.12 -3.50 -6.14
CA PRO A 2 5.84 -3.95 -4.95
C PRO A 2 5.91 -2.89 -3.85
N TYR A 3 5.65 -3.30 -2.61
CA TYR A 3 5.97 -2.56 -1.40
C TYR A 3 7.45 -2.69 -1.10
N LYS A 4 8.13 -1.55 -0.89
CA LYS A 4 9.53 -1.51 -0.45
C LYS A 4 9.57 -1.40 1.06
N ILE A 5 10.46 -2.13 1.70
CA ILE A 5 10.64 -2.13 3.16
C ILE A 5 12.09 -1.77 3.41
N THR A 6 12.33 -0.68 4.13
CA THR A 6 13.66 -0.29 4.60
C THR A 6 13.67 -0.35 6.12
N ALA A 7 14.73 -0.91 6.69
CA ALA A 7 14.92 -1.01 8.12
C ALA A 7 16.34 -0.57 8.49
N GLU A 8 16.46 0.36 9.43
CA GLU A 8 17.74 0.91 9.90
C GLU A 8 17.94 0.60 11.38
N ARG A 9 19.15 0.15 11.75
CA ARG A 9 19.58 -0.02 13.13
C ARG A 9 21.08 0.17 13.20
N ASP A 10 21.53 1.06 14.08
CA ASP A 10 22.94 1.47 14.20
C ASP A 10 23.53 1.89 12.85
N ASN A 11 24.51 1.14 12.32
CA ASN A 11 25.14 1.38 11.03
C ASN A 11 24.69 0.39 9.94
N GLU A 12 23.61 -0.36 10.18
CA GLU A 12 23.07 -1.35 9.24
C GLU A 12 21.77 -0.87 8.60
N THR A 13 21.62 -1.21 7.32
CA THR A 13 20.38 -0.99 6.57
C THR A 13 19.98 -2.28 5.86
N MET A 14 18.76 -2.74 6.12
CA MET A 14 18.16 -3.86 5.40
C MET A 14 17.07 -3.38 4.45
N HIS A 15 16.98 -4.03 3.29
CA HIS A 15 15.94 -3.78 2.31
C HIS A 15 15.17 -5.06 1.95
N SER A 16 13.87 -4.92 1.71
CA SER A 16 13.05 -6.00 1.17
C SER A 16 11.98 -5.45 0.22
N GLN A 17 11.52 -6.29 -0.70
CA GLN A 17 10.42 -5.97 -1.61
C GLN A 17 9.37 -7.08 -1.59
N ARG A 18 8.09 -6.71 -1.52
CA ARG A 18 6.97 -7.67 -1.48
C ARG A 18 5.83 -7.19 -2.37
N SER A 19 5.23 -8.09 -3.14
CA SER A 19 4.03 -7.78 -3.95
C SER A 19 2.73 -7.75 -3.13
N SER A 20 2.75 -8.27 -1.90
CA SER A 20 1.60 -8.33 -0.99
C SER A 20 1.78 -7.37 0.17
N VAL A 21 0.76 -6.54 0.41
CA VAL A 21 0.71 -5.57 1.52
C VAL A 21 0.78 -6.28 2.88
N TRP A 22 0.08 -7.40 3.02
CA TRP A 22 0.06 -8.19 4.26
C TRP A 22 1.42 -8.78 4.58
N ILE A 23 2.12 -9.32 3.58
CA ILE A 23 3.47 -9.87 3.76
C ILE A 23 4.46 -8.74 4.06
N ALA A 24 4.30 -7.57 3.42
CA ALA A 24 5.13 -6.41 3.71
C ALA A 24 4.96 -5.94 5.16
N VAL A 25 3.71 -5.79 5.62
CA VAL A 25 3.38 -5.41 7.01
C VAL A 25 3.90 -6.44 8.00
N ALA A 26 3.71 -7.74 7.75
CA ALA A 26 4.21 -8.80 8.62
C ALA A 26 5.74 -8.71 8.77
N LYS A 27 6.48 -8.56 7.65
CA LYS A 27 7.93 -8.40 7.68
C LYS A 27 8.35 -7.13 8.42
N GLY A 28 7.63 -6.02 8.20
CA GLY A 28 7.87 -4.77 8.90
C GLY A 28 7.67 -4.89 10.41
N ARG A 29 6.65 -5.61 10.87
CA ARG A 29 6.39 -5.87 12.29
C ARG A 29 7.50 -6.70 12.93
N VAL A 30 7.97 -7.74 12.25
CA VAL A 30 9.10 -8.56 12.73
C VAL A 30 10.33 -7.70 12.97
N TRP A 31 10.73 -6.91 11.98
CA TRP A 31 11.87 -6.00 12.13
C TRP A 31 11.66 -4.94 13.20
N ALA A 32 10.47 -4.33 13.28
CA ALA A 32 10.18 -3.37 14.34
C ALA A 32 10.31 -3.99 15.75
N SER A 33 9.85 -5.24 15.92
CA SER A 33 9.97 -5.97 17.19
C SER A 33 11.42 -6.30 17.59
N GLU A 34 12.32 -6.37 16.60
CA GLU A 34 13.76 -6.55 16.80
C GLU A 34 14.52 -5.22 17.01
N GLY A 35 13.78 -4.11 17.16
CA GLY A 35 14.36 -2.78 17.43
C GLY A 35 14.83 -2.03 16.18
N TRP A 36 14.44 -2.45 14.98
CA TRP A 36 14.75 -1.71 13.76
C TRP A 36 13.80 -0.53 13.55
N ARG A 37 14.31 0.58 13.02
CA ARG A 37 13.50 1.68 12.50
C ARG A 37 13.02 1.31 11.10
N VAL A 38 11.76 0.92 10.99
CA VAL A 38 11.17 0.40 9.74
C VAL A 38 10.31 1.45 9.03
N VAL A 39 10.42 1.49 7.69
CA VAL A 39 9.52 2.19 6.79
C VAL A 39 9.08 1.26 5.67
N ILE A 40 7.76 1.16 5.44
CA ILE A 40 7.20 0.57 4.23
C ILE A 40 6.82 1.69 3.26
N THR A 41 7.17 1.56 2.00
CA THR A 41 6.78 2.49 0.93
C THR A 41 5.90 1.75 -0.07
N ASP A 42 4.73 2.31 -0.37
CA ASP A 42 3.86 1.80 -1.43
C ASP A 42 4.39 2.17 -2.84
N ASP A 43 3.61 1.83 -3.86
CA ASP A 43 3.92 2.12 -5.25
C ASP A 43 3.81 3.61 -5.62
N HIS A 44 3.09 4.39 -4.83
CA HIS A 44 2.98 5.84 -4.95
C HIS A 44 4.08 6.60 -4.19
N GLY A 45 4.98 5.89 -3.50
CA GLY A 45 6.05 6.50 -2.71
C GLY A 45 5.59 6.96 -1.31
N ARG A 46 4.37 6.62 -0.89
CA ARG A 46 3.86 6.99 0.44
C ARG A 46 4.55 6.16 1.52
N PRO A 47 5.17 6.78 2.54
CA PRO A 47 5.82 6.06 3.62
C PRO A 47 4.82 5.71 4.73
N PHE A 48 4.99 4.51 5.31
CA PHE A 48 4.22 4.00 6.45
C PHE A 48 5.19 3.50 7.52
N ARG A 49 5.00 4.00 8.75
CA ARG A 49 5.72 3.56 9.96
C ARG A 49 4.93 2.47 10.70
N PRO A 50 5.52 1.77 11.67
CA PRO A 50 4.85 0.69 12.40
C PRO A 50 3.47 1.06 12.96
N GLU A 51 3.29 2.30 13.40
CA GLU A 51 2.03 2.82 13.95
C GLU A 51 0.92 2.96 12.88
N GLN A 52 1.29 2.96 11.61
CA GLN A 52 0.39 3.12 10.46
C GLN A 52 0.14 1.80 9.72
N PHE A 53 0.73 0.69 10.18
CA PHE A 53 0.60 -0.60 9.49
C PHE A 53 -0.84 -1.13 9.48
N ASP A 54 -1.65 -0.79 10.48
CA ASP A 54 -3.07 -1.17 10.48
C ASP A 54 -3.87 -0.39 9.43
N GLU A 55 -3.54 0.87 9.16
CA GLU A 55 -4.13 1.64 8.05
C GLU A 55 -3.74 1.02 6.71
N LEU A 56 -2.45 0.71 6.55
CA LEU A 56 -1.92 0.12 5.32
C LEU A 56 -2.50 -1.27 5.02
N ALA A 57 -2.69 -2.09 6.06
CA ALA A 57 -3.29 -3.42 5.96
C ALA A 57 -4.82 -3.40 6.06
N ALA A 58 -5.45 -2.23 6.22
CA ALA A 58 -6.90 -2.18 6.31
C ALA A 58 -7.52 -2.72 5.02
N PHE A 59 -8.53 -3.58 5.16
CA PHE A 59 -9.41 -3.84 4.03
C PHE A 59 -10.05 -2.53 3.61
N PRO A 60 -10.06 -2.18 2.31
CA PRO A 60 -10.82 -1.02 1.87
C PRO A 60 -12.26 -1.24 2.30
N ARG A 61 -12.75 -0.40 3.22
CA ARG A 61 -14.18 -0.33 3.47
C ARG A 61 -14.80 0.14 2.16
N THR A 62 -15.63 -0.69 1.56
CA THR A 62 -16.31 -0.35 0.31
C THR A 62 -17.22 0.85 0.55
N SER A 63 -16.69 2.05 0.34
CA SER A 63 -17.48 3.26 0.05
C SER A 63 -16.77 4.21 -0.92
N GLU A 64 -15.56 3.88 -1.40
CA GLU A 64 -14.86 4.71 -2.37
C GLU A 64 -14.08 3.89 -3.39
N GLN A 65 -14.75 2.90 -3.98
CA GLN A 65 -14.42 2.49 -5.34
C GLN A 65 -15.32 3.31 -6.28
N PRO A 66 -14.77 4.04 -7.27
CA PRO A 66 -15.60 4.78 -8.21
C PRO A 66 -16.56 3.80 -8.87
N SER A 67 -17.85 4.11 -8.70
CA SER A 67 -18.94 3.34 -9.27
C SER A 67 -18.67 3.05 -10.75
N ASN A 68 -18.68 1.77 -11.11
CA ASN A 68 -18.62 1.32 -12.50
C ASN A 68 -19.88 1.72 -13.30
N SER A 69 -20.79 2.53 -12.73
CA SER A 69 -21.98 3.06 -13.41
C SER A 69 -21.70 4.13 -14.46
N ASP A 70 -20.48 4.69 -14.53
CA ASP A 70 -20.14 5.69 -15.54
C ASP A 70 -19.63 5.10 -16.87
N ARG A 71 -19.27 3.82 -16.88
CA ARG A 71 -18.79 3.15 -18.11
C ARG A 71 -19.92 2.82 -19.10
N GLY A 72 -21.19 2.96 -18.68
CA GLY A 72 -22.38 2.66 -19.49
C GLY A 72 -23.12 3.86 -20.10
N LYS A 73 -22.79 5.13 -19.76
CA LYS A 73 -23.57 6.30 -20.23
C LYS A 73 -22.92 7.15 -21.33
N LYS A 74 -21.71 6.83 -21.79
CA LYS A 74 -21.05 7.53 -22.92
C LYS A 74 -21.12 6.83 -24.29
N ALA A 75 -22.06 5.91 -24.50
CA ALA A 75 -22.25 5.25 -25.80
C ALA A 75 -23.60 5.55 -26.51
N ALA A 76 -24.48 6.38 -25.94
CA ALA A 76 -25.84 6.59 -26.49
C ALA A 76 -26.16 8.05 -26.88
N ARG A 77 -25.15 8.87 -27.17
CA ARG A 77 -25.34 10.23 -27.74
C ARG A 77 -24.34 10.53 -28.84
N LYS A 78 -24.27 9.68 -29.86
CA LYS A 78 -23.65 10.03 -31.16
C LYS A 78 -24.29 9.26 -32.32
N ALA A 79 -25.62 9.18 -32.29
CA ALA A 79 -26.44 8.66 -33.39
C ALA A 79 -27.83 9.32 -33.35
N ALA A 80 -27.86 10.66 -33.38
CA ALA A 80 -29.03 11.48 -33.73
C ALA A 80 -28.56 12.93 -33.78
N GLY A 81 -28.38 13.44 -35.00
CA GLY A 81 -27.86 14.77 -35.31
C GLY A 81 -27.23 14.75 -36.69
#